data_AF-A0A814THY6-F1
#
_entry.id   AF-A0A814THY6-F1
#
_cell.length_a   1.000
_cell.length_b   1.000
_cell.length_c   1.000
_cell.angle_alpha   90.00
_cell.angle_beta   90.00
_cell.angle_gamma   90.00
#
_symmetry.space_group_name_H-M   'P 1'
#
loop_
_entity.id
_entity.type
_entity.pdbx_description
1 polymer ?
#
loop_
_entity_poly.entity_id
_entity_poly.type
_entity_poly.pdbx_seq_one_letter_code
_entity_poly.pdbx_strand_id
1 'polypeptide(L)' 'MNEEDKENMTFITQDGLWEFNVLLQGVMNGPPTFQRVMHNLIGEWKMGICSSLSRRYLDLLENIWRT' A
#
# COMPACT_ATOMS: atom_id res chain seq x y z
N MET A 1 12.66 2.24 1.95
CA MET A 1 13.41 3.50 1.96
C MET A 1 14.77 3.13 2.47
N ASN A 2 15.79 3.23 1.64
CA ASN A 2 17.13 2.88 2.07
C ASN A 2 17.64 3.98 3.00
N GLU A 3 18.49 3.66 3.98
CA GLU A 3 19.08 4.68 4.84
C GLU A 3 19.84 5.74 4.01
N GLU A 4 20.47 5.35 2.91
CA GLU A 4 21.19 6.24 1.98
C GLU A 4 20.29 7.30 1.31
N ASP A 5 18.99 7.02 1.17
CA ASP A 5 18.05 7.98 0.56
C ASP A 5 17.66 9.11 1.54
N LYS A 6 17.92 8.95 2.85
CA LYS A 6 17.54 9.93 3.89
C LYS A 6 18.36 11.21 3.79
N GLU A 7 19.63 11.12 3.45
CA GLU A 7 20.53 12.27 3.33
C GLU A 7 20.04 13.25 2.25
N ASN A 8 19.48 12.72 1.15
CA ASN A 8 18.91 13.51 0.06
C ASN A 8 17.57 14.19 0.43
N MET A 9 16.94 13.77 1.54
CA MET A 9 15.71 14.35 2.06
C MET A 9 15.98 15.26 3.26
N THR A 10 17.22 15.72 3.45
CA THR A 10 17.56 16.67 4.50
C THR A 10 17.03 18.07 4.18
N PHE A 11 16.63 18.81 5.22
CA PHE A 11 16.19 20.20 5.13
C PHE A 11 16.80 21.04 6.26
N ILE A 12 16.97 22.33 6.00
CA ILE A 12 17.60 23.27 6.94
C ILE A 12 16.52 24.07 7.66
N THR A 13 16.61 24.08 8.99
CA THR A 13 15.85 24.98 9.88
C THR A 13 16.83 26.00 10.49
N GLN A 14 16.31 27.08 11.09
CA GLN A 14 17.14 28.09 11.79
C GLN A 14 18.06 27.47 12.85
N ASP A 15 17.66 26.34 13.43
CA ASP A 15 18.38 25.66 14.51
C ASP A 15 19.21 24.44 14.06
N GLY A 16 19.24 24.09 12.77
CA GLY A 16 20.06 22.98 12.28
C GLY A 16 19.54 22.22 11.05
N LEU A 17 20.25 21.14 10.70
CA LEU A 17 19.91 20.22 9.61
C LEU A 17 19.08 19.05 10.15
N TRP A 18 17.94 18.79 9.53
CA TRP A 18 17.05 17.71 9.90
C TRP A 18 16.79 16.81 8.70
N GLU A 19 16.56 15.52 8.95
CA GLU A 19 16.23 14.53 7.94
C GLU A 19 14.82 13.95 8.17
N PHE A 20 14.14 13.59 7.10
CA PHE A 20 12.84 12.94 7.21
C PHE A 20 12.98 11.43 7.36
N ASN A 21 12.40 10.89 8.44
CA ASN A 21 12.34 9.45 8.69
C ASN A 21 11.30 8.72 7.84
N VAL A 22 10.34 9.45 7.30
CA VAL A 22 9.24 8.92 6.50
C VAL A 22 9.26 9.62 5.15
N LEU A 23 8.72 8.94 4.12
CA LEU A 23 8.58 9.50 2.79
C LEU A 23 7.88 10.86 2.85
N LEU A 24 8.56 11.91 2.38
CA LEU A 24 8.04 13.26 2.38
C LEU A 24 6.91 13.45 1.36
N GLN A 25 6.00 14.37 1.63
CA GLN A 25 5.01 14.82 0.63
C GLN A 25 5.66 15.78 -0.37
N GLY A 26 5.30 15.68 -1.65
CA GLY A 26 5.78 16.58 -2.70
C GLY A 26 7.06 16.15 -3.41
N VAL A 27 7.71 15.05 -2.99
CA VAL A 27 8.80 14.45 -3.78
C VAL A 27 8.23 13.72 -5.01
N MET A 28 8.91 13.84 -6.16
CA MET A 28 8.46 13.28 -7.44
C MET A 28 8.17 11.77 -7.36
N ASN A 29 8.99 11.05 -6.60
CA ASN A 29 8.86 9.60 -6.40
C ASN A 29 7.92 9.22 -5.25
N GLY A 30 7.27 10.20 -4.61
CA GLY A 30 6.39 10.01 -3.47
C GLY A 30 5.15 9.19 -3.82
N PRO A 31 4.29 9.68 -4.73
CA PRO A 31 3.05 8.99 -5.11
C PRO A 31 3.26 7.57 -5.67
N PRO A 32 4.22 7.31 -6.59
CA PRO A 32 4.47 5.95 -7.09
C PRO A 32 4.95 4.98 -6.00
N THR A 33 5.82 5.44 -5.10
CA THR A 33 6.33 4.61 -3.99
C THR A 33 5.23 4.27 -3.01
N PHE A 34 4.40 5.26 -2.64
CA PHE A 34 3.25 5.07 -1.78
C PHE A 34 2.22 4.13 -2.41
N GLN A 35 1.92 4.30 -3.70
CA GLN A 35 1.00 3.43 -4.43
C GLN A 35 1.48 1.98 -4.41
N ARG A 36 2.79 1.71 -4.60
CA ARG A 36 3.33 0.34 -4.55
C ARG A 36 3.16 -0.30 -3.17
N VAL A 37 3.46 0.44 -2.11
CA VAL A 37 3.27 -0.06 -0.73
C VAL A 37 1.79 -0.33 -0.45
N MET A 38 0.91 0.61 -0.79
CA MET A 38 -0.54 0.45 -0.61
C MET A 38 -1.12 -0.68 -1.46
N HIS A 39 -0.63 -0.86 -2.69
CA HIS A 39 -1.06 -1.96 -3.54
C HIS A 39 -0.71 -3.32 -2.95
N ASN A 40 0.45 -3.47 -2.30
CA ASN A 40 0.82 -4.70 -1.62
C ASN A 40 -0.04 -4.94 -0.37
N LEU A 41 -0.24 -3.91 0.46
CA LEU A 41 -1.04 -4.01 1.68
C LEU A 41 -2.52 -4.33 1.39
N ILE A 42 -3.12 -3.63 0.42
CA ILE A 42 -4.55 -3.75 0.11
C ILE A 42 -4.80 -4.86 -0.93
N GLY A 43 -3.81 -5.20 -1.75
CA GLY A 43 -3.91 -6.26 -2.75
C GLY A 43 -4.21 -7.62 -2.13
N GLU A 44 -3.55 -7.95 -1.02
CA GLU A 44 -3.81 -9.18 -0.26
C GLU A 44 -5.25 -9.22 0.27
N TRP A 45 -5.74 -8.10 0.81
CA TRP A 45 -7.11 -7.97 1.28
C TRP A 45 -8.13 -8.10 0.15
N LYS A 46 -7.83 -7.51 -1.01
CA LYS A 46 -8.71 -7.59 -2.19
C LYS A 46 -8.82 -9.03 -2.71
N MET A 47 -7.73 -9.80 -2.67
CA MET A 47 -7.74 -11.22 -3.05
C MET A 47 -8.51 -12.08 -2.03
N GLY A 48 -8.40 -11.77 -0.73
CA GLY A 48 -9.20 -12.43 0.31
C GLY A 48 -10.71 -12.18 0.15
N ILE A 49 -11.09 -10.92 -0.08
CA ILE A 49 -12.51 -10.54 -0.29
C ILE A 49 -13.05 -11.15 -1.60
N CYS A 50 -12.30 -11.04 -2.71
CA CYS A 50 -12.71 -11.59 -4.01
C CYS A 50 -12.88 -13.11 -3.97
N SER A 51 -11.96 -13.83 -3.31
CA SER A 51 -12.03 -15.28 -3.17
C SER A 51 -13.15 -15.75 -2.22
N SER A 52 -13.54 -14.93 -1.23
CA SER A 52 -14.67 -15.21 -0.35
C SER A 52 -16.03 -14.96 -1.02
N LEU A 53 -16.14 -13.90 -1.82
CA LEU A 53 -17.36 -13.57 -2.57
C LEU A 53 -17.61 -14.57 -3.71
N SER A 54 -16.56 -15.00 -4.42
CA SER A 54 -16.69 -16.00 -5.47
C SER A 54 -17.04 -17.39 -4.91
N ARG A 55 -16.42 -17.81 -3.81
CA ARG A 55 -16.79 -19.07 -3.12
C ARG A 55 -18.24 -19.06 -2.66
N ARG A 56 -18.67 -17.99 -2.00
CA ARG A 56 -20.04 -17.87 -1.50
C ARG A 56 -21.09 -17.84 -2.61
N TYR A 57 -20.76 -17.28 -3.78
CA TYR A 57 -21.63 -17.31 -4.95
C TYR A 57 -21.69 -18.71 -5.59
N LEU A 58 -20.55 -19.41 -5.69
CA LEU A 58 -20.51 -20.79 -6.17
C LEU A 58 -21.23 -21.75 -5.23
N ASP A 59 -21.06 -21.61 -3.91
CA ASP A 59 -21.78 -22.39 -2.89
C ASP A 59 -23.30 -22.16 -2.95
N LEU A 60 -23.73 -20.93 -3.28
CA LEU A 60 -25.14 -20.60 -3.51
C LEU A 60 -25.68 -21.28 -4.77
N LEU A 61 -24.92 -21.27 -5.86
CA LEU A 61 -25.33 -21.91 -7.11
C LEU A 61 -25.37 -23.44 -6.99
N GLU A 62 -24.44 -24.07 -6.27
CA GLU A 62 -24.47 -25.51 -6.00
C GLU A 62 -25.67 -25.92 -5.14
N ASN A 63 -26.07 -25.10 -4.16
CA ASN A 63 -27.27 -25.36 -3.35
C ASN A 63 -28.57 -25.21 -4.16
N ILE A 64 -28.64 -24.24 -5.08
CA ILE A 64 -29.80 -24.06 -5.96
C ILE A 64 -29.94 -25.23 -6.93
N TRP A 65 -28.84 -25.79 -7.46
CA TRP A 65 -28.89 -26.91 -8.40
C TRP A 65 -29.15 -28.27 -7.72
N ARG A 66 -28.91 -28.38 -6.41
CA ARG A 66 -29.21 -29.59 -5.60
C ARG A 66 -30.66 -29.68 -5.11
N THR A 67 -31.48 -28.64 -5.29
CA THR A 67 -32.89 -28.59 -4.88
C THR A 67 -33.79 -28.81 -6.10
#